data_AF-A0A7W9B1R5-F1
#
_entry.id   AF-A0A7W9B1R5-F1
#
_cell.length_a   1.000
_cell.length_b   1.000
_cell.length_c   1.000
_cell.angle_alpha   90.00
_cell.angle_beta   90.00
_cell.angle_gamma   90.00
#
_symmetry.space_group_name_H-M   'P 1'
#
loop_
_entity.id
_entity.type
_entity.pdbx_description
1 polymer ?
#
loop_
_entity_poly.entity_id
_entity_poly.type
_entity_poly.pdbx_seq_one_letter_code
_entity_poly.pdbx_strand_id
1 'polypeptide(L)'
;MSFIIKAIVIYSHVGEQQIVPFRETGLNIITGKSKTGKSAIIDIVDYCLGRGSYNVAEGTIRKKVSWFGLHIAKGEDEVFIVRDNPGPGSGTGSKVFICRGRNLAYPSLDEITKNTTEESLKEFVTRFAGIQENEHRPTSGTRPPLEADIGHALFLCFQKQNTIASQDQLFHRMNEQFLPQAMKDTLPYFLGAVDEDHFRLFAELDELQKKLRLLEAQQAKHVQAVDVSRSRLTRILNEGKKVGLIRQDYQAVDDSVFAFLARIGESAIDQPWPAPMMWSGFNLNA
;
A
#
# COMPACT_ATOMS: atom_id res chain seq x y z
N MET A 1 -4.23 26.92 2.11
CA MET A 1 -3.81 26.89 0.69
C MET A 1 -2.70 25.87 0.54
N SER A 2 -2.72 25.01 -0.49
CA SER A 2 -1.70 23.95 -0.70
C SER A 2 -0.36 24.56 -1.13
N PHE A 3 -0.28 25.18 -2.31
CA PHE A 3 0.83 25.99 -2.82
C PHE A 3 0.46 26.61 -4.18
N ILE A 4 1.31 27.50 -4.69
CA ILE A 4 1.24 28.07 -6.05
C ILE A 4 2.47 27.66 -6.87
N ILE A 5 2.34 27.66 -8.21
CA ILE A 5 3.47 27.50 -9.13
C ILE A 5 3.90 28.89 -9.59
N LYS A 6 5.14 29.28 -9.28
CA LYS A 6 5.71 30.58 -9.65
C LYS A 6 6.34 30.58 -11.04
N ALA A 7 7.04 29.50 -11.39
CA ALA A 7 7.69 29.38 -12.70
C ALA A 7 8.03 27.94 -13.05
N ILE A 8 8.21 27.70 -14.35
CA ILE A 8 8.97 26.55 -14.87
C ILE A 8 10.31 27.08 -15.36
N VAL A 9 11.38 26.37 -15.05
CA VAL A 9 12.74 26.71 -15.49
C VAL A 9 13.29 25.54 -16.27
N ILE A 10 13.82 25.79 -17.46
CA ILE A 10 14.32 24.75 -18.36
C ILE A 10 15.80 25.01 -18.60
N TYR A 11 16.61 23.96 -18.43
CA TYR A 11 18.05 24.02 -18.63
C TYR A 11 18.43 23.28 -19.90
N SER A 12 19.23 23.89 -20.76
CA SER A 12 19.79 23.20 -21.93
C SER A 12 21.03 22.38 -21.57
N HIS A 13 21.49 21.53 -22.49
CA HIS A 13 22.79 20.84 -22.34
C HIS A 13 24.00 21.79 -22.36
N VAL A 14 23.84 23.03 -22.83
CA VAL A 14 24.91 24.03 -22.93
C VAL A 14 24.84 25.09 -21.82
N GLY A 15 23.98 24.90 -20.82
CA GLY A 15 23.86 25.80 -19.67
C GLY A 15 22.89 26.97 -19.85
N GLU A 16 22.33 27.18 -21.04
CA GLU A 16 21.27 28.18 -21.24
C GLU A 16 20.04 27.85 -20.38
N GLN A 17 19.46 28.88 -19.78
CA GLN A 17 18.28 28.80 -18.94
C GLN A 17 17.11 29.54 -19.60
N GLN A 18 15.95 28.88 -19.65
CA GLN A 18 14.70 29.49 -20.07
C GLN A 18 13.71 29.47 -18.91
N ILE A 19 13.30 30.65 -18.46
CA ILE A 19 12.33 30.83 -17.37
C ILE A 19 10.97 31.16 -17.97
N VAL A 20 9.95 30.41 -17.57
CA VAL A 20 8.54 30.63 -17.91
C VAL A 20 7.81 31.00 -16.62
N PRO A 21 7.66 32.30 -16.32
CA PRO A 21 7.00 32.75 -15.10
C PRO A 21 5.47 32.64 -15.22
N PHE A 22 4.83 32.41 -14.07
CA PHE A 22 3.39 32.45 -13.91
C PHE A 22 3.00 33.59 -13.00
N ARG A 23 1.81 34.15 -13.23
CA ARG A 23 1.16 35.05 -12.28
C ARG A 23 0.74 34.25 -11.05
N GLU A 24 1.11 34.75 -9.88
CA GLU A 24 0.75 34.14 -8.59
C GLU A 24 -0.77 34.20 -8.32
N THR A 25 -1.46 35.14 -8.96
CA THR A 25 -2.91 35.31 -8.85
C THR A 25 -3.57 35.45 -10.22
N GLY A 26 -4.83 35.02 -10.30
CA GLY A 26 -5.64 35.10 -11.51
C GLY A 26 -5.34 34.00 -12.54
N LEU A 27 -5.81 34.22 -13.77
CA LEU A 27 -5.72 33.25 -14.86
C LEU A 27 -4.43 33.45 -15.66
N ASN A 28 -3.66 32.38 -15.81
CA ASN A 28 -2.51 32.30 -16.72
C ASN A 28 -2.96 31.69 -18.06
N ILE A 29 -2.78 32.43 -19.17
CA ILE A 29 -3.13 31.97 -20.52
C ILE A 29 -1.85 31.79 -21.33
N ILE A 30 -1.58 30.57 -21.78
CA ILE A 30 -0.37 30.23 -22.55
C ILE A 30 -0.76 29.96 -24.00
N THR A 31 -0.41 30.89 -24.89
CA THR A 31 -0.72 30.80 -26.32
C THR A 31 0.52 30.52 -27.15
N GLY A 32 0.35 29.94 -28.34
CA GLY A 32 1.45 29.67 -29.27
C GLY A 32 1.02 28.78 -30.42
N LYS A 33 1.85 28.69 -31.47
CA LYS A 33 1.57 27.83 -32.65
C LYS A 33 1.46 26.36 -32.26
N SER A 34 0.79 25.54 -33.06
CA SER A 34 0.71 24.10 -32.80
C SER A 34 2.12 23.47 -32.78
N LYS A 35 2.30 22.40 -31.99
CA LYS A 35 3.56 21.66 -31.83
C LYS A 35 4.74 22.45 -31.24
N THR A 36 4.51 23.58 -30.58
CA THR A 36 5.57 24.38 -29.92
C THR A 36 5.82 24.02 -28.45
N GLY A 37 5.36 22.85 -27.98
CA GLY A 37 5.63 22.40 -26.61
C GLY A 37 4.63 22.85 -25.54
N LYS A 38 3.51 23.51 -25.90
CA LYS A 38 2.49 23.93 -24.91
C LYS A 38 1.96 22.76 -24.08
N SER A 39 1.69 21.62 -24.71
CA SER A 39 1.19 20.43 -24.03
C SER A 39 2.21 19.84 -23.04
N ALA A 40 3.50 20.11 -23.23
CA ALA A 40 4.56 19.61 -22.35
C ALA A 40 4.58 20.32 -20.99
N ILE A 41 3.92 21.47 -20.83
CA ILE A 41 3.90 22.22 -19.58
C ILE A 41 3.29 21.38 -18.45
N ILE A 42 2.14 20.75 -18.69
CA ILE A 42 1.50 19.86 -17.71
C ILE A 42 2.41 18.66 -17.41
N ASP A 43 3.05 18.08 -18.43
CA ASP A 43 3.95 16.93 -18.24
C ASP A 43 5.20 17.29 -17.43
N ILE A 44 5.74 18.49 -17.62
CA ILE A 44 6.90 18.99 -16.86
C ILE A 44 6.52 19.21 -15.39
N VAL A 45 5.37 19.85 -15.15
CA VAL A 45 4.86 20.07 -13.78
C VAL A 45 4.64 18.72 -13.09
N ASP A 46 3.91 17.81 -13.73
CA ASP A 46 3.64 16.45 -13.22
C ASP A 46 4.93 15.68 -12.90
N TYR A 47 5.91 15.74 -13.82
CA TYR A 47 7.21 15.11 -13.62
C TYR A 47 7.96 15.69 -12.41
N CYS A 48 8.02 17.01 -12.29
CA CYS A 48 8.71 17.68 -11.17
C CYS A 48 7.99 17.52 -9.83
N LEU A 49 6.69 17.21 -9.81
CA LEU A 49 5.92 16.96 -8.58
C LEU A 49 6.04 15.50 -8.09
N GLY A 50 6.91 14.68 -8.68
CA GLY A 50 7.22 13.34 -8.18
C GLY A 50 6.61 12.19 -8.98
N ARG A 51 6.15 12.42 -10.21
CA ARG A 51 5.74 11.32 -11.10
C ARG A 51 6.95 10.47 -11.51
N GLY A 52 6.88 9.15 -11.32
CA GLY A 52 8.00 8.28 -11.67
C GLY A 52 8.24 8.07 -13.15
N SER A 53 7.18 8.01 -13.95
CA SER A 53 7.34 7.94 -15.41
C SER A 53 7.57 9.32 -16.02
N TYR A 54 8.58 9.42 -16.88
CA TYR A 54 8.83 10.60 -17.71
C TYR A 54 7.96 10.54 -18.98
N ASN A 55 7.03 11.48 -19.11
CA ASN A 55 6.00 11.48 -20.18
C ASN A 55 6.04 12.72 -21.08
N VAL A 56 7.06 13.57 -20.93
CA VAL A 56 7.23 14.73 -21.82
C VAL A 56 7.48 14.21 -23.23
N ALA A 57 6.62 14.63 -24.16
CA ALA A 57 6.58 14.12 -25.53
C ALA A 57 7.95 14.15 -26.22
N GLU A 58 8.22 13.12 -27.03
CA GLU A 58 9.42 13.05 -27.86
C GLU A 58 9.49 14.23 -28.85
N GLY A 59 10.68 14.80 -29.00
CA GLY A 59 10.89 15.93 -29.90
C GLY A 59 12.01 16.85 -29.44
N THR A 60 11.89 18.12 -29.81
CA THR A 60 12.91 19.15 -29.56
C THR A 60 13.22 19.35 -28.08
N ILE A 61 12.21 19.30 -27.22
CA ILE A 61 12.37 19.48 -25.77
C ILE A 61 13.30 18.38 -25.22
N ARG A 62 12.95 17.11 -25.44
CA ARG A 62 13.74 15.97 -24.94
C ARG A 62 15.17 15.92 -25.48
N LYS A 63 15.45 16.51 -26.66
CA LYS A 63 16.79 16.53 -27.27
C LYS A 63 17.66 17.71 -26.82
N LYS A 64 17.06 18.83 -26.43
CA LYS A 64 17.80 20.07 -26.12
C LYS A 64 17.91 20.36 -24.63
N VAL A 65 17.03 19.76 -23.82
CA VAL A 65 16.93 20.03 -22.39
C VAL A 65 17.71 19.00 -21.58
N SER A 66 18.52 19.48 -20.64
CA SER A 66 19.24 18.65 -19.67
C SER A 66 18.43 18.45 -18.38
N TRP A 67 17.76 19.50 -17.90
CA TRP A 67 16.99 19.49 -16.66
C TRP A 67 15.69 20.28 -16.75
N PHE A 68 14.68 19.83 -16.01
CA PHE A 68 13.41 20.52 -15.82
C PHE A 68 13.28 20.98 -14.38
N GLY A 69 13.00 22.26 -14.20
CA GLY A 69 12.83 22.92 -12.92
C GLY A 69 11.40 23.41 -12.72
N LEU A 70 10.91 23.32 -11.48
CA LEU A 70 9.61 23.82 -11.04
C LEU A 70 9.81 24.65 -9.77
N HIS A 71 9.39 25.91 -9.83
CA HIS A 71 9.37 26.80 -8.68
C HIS A 71 7.96 26.83 -8.11
N ILE A 72 7.79 26.33 -6.88
CA ILE A 72 6.54 26.36 -6.12
C ILE A 72 6.69 27.18 -4.84
N ALA A 73 5.58 27.72 -4.33
CA ALA A 73 5.61 28.50 -3.10
C ALA A 73 4.34 28.36 -2.25
N LYS A 74 4.51 28.45 -0.93
CA LYS A 74 3.44 28.43 0.06
C LYS A 74 3.67 29.55 1.07
N GLY A 75 3.06 30.72 0.81
CA GLY A 75 3.36 31.93 1.57
C GLY A 75 4.79 32.39 1.29
N GLU A 76 5.61 32.57 2.34
CA GLU A 76 7.04 32.93 2.21
C GLU A 76 7.95 31.74 1.91
N ASP A 77 7.43 30.52 2.00
CA ASP A 77 8.20 29.30 1.82
C ASP A 77 8.25 28.92 0.34
N GLU A 78 9.40 29.12 -0.29
CA GLU A 78 9.64 28.81 -1.69
C GLU A 78 10.47 27.55 -1.83
N VAL A 79 10.14 26.74 -2.82
CA VAL A 79 10.86 25.51 -3.17
C VAL A 79 11.10 25.48 -4.66
N PHE A 80 12.36 25.24 -5.03
CA PHE A 80 12.77 24.97 -6.38
C PHE A 80 13.16 23.50 -6.52
N ILE A 81 12.41 22.78 -7.34
CA ILE A 81 12.59 21.35 -7.60
C ILE A 81 13.15 21.20 -9.01
N VAL A 82 14.17 20.40 -9.19
CA VAL A 82 14.78 20.12 -10.50
C VAL A 82 14.93 18.61 -10.69
N ARG A 83 14.52 18.12 -11.86
CA ARG A 83 14.68 16.72 -12.27
C ARG A 83 15.42 16.60 -13.60
N ASP A 84 16.25 15.56 -13.71
CA ASP A 84 16.99 15.30 -14.93
C ASP A 84 16.07 14.89 -16.07
N ASN A 85 16.44 15.28 -17.29
CA ASN A 85 15.90 14.66 -18.49
C ASN A 85 16.59 13.29 -18.66
N PRO A 86 15.87 12.16 -18.58
CA PRO A 86 16.47 10.83 -18.72
C PRO A 86 17.06 10.56 -20.11
N GLY A 87 16.85 11.46 -21.08
CA GLY A 87 17.35 11.31 -22.45
C GLY A 87 16.54 10.30 -23.26
N PRO A 88 16.92 10.04 -24.52
CA PRO A 88 16.23 9.09 -25.39
C PRO A 88 16.40 7.65 -24.89
N GLY A 89 15.32 6.86 -24.89
CA GLY A 89 15.32 5.44 -24.52
C GLY A 89 15.15 5.12 -23.03
N SER A 90 15.33 6.09 -22.14
CA SER A 90 15.05 5.92 -20.70
C SER A 90 13.73 6.58 -20.29
N GLY A 91 12.87 5.84 -19.59
CA GLY A 91 11.54 6.28 -19.15
C GLY A 91 11.47 6.88 -17.75
N THR A 92 12.60 6.93 -17.04
CA THR A 92 12.71 7.32 -15.63
C THR A 92 13.99 8.14 -15.43
N GLY A 93 13.87 9.37 -14.94
CA GLY A 93 15.03 10.15 -14.51
C GLY A 93 15.35 9.88 -13.05
N SER A 94 16.65 9.82 -12.75
CA SER A 94 17.17 9.28 -11.48
C SER A 94 17.74 10.36 -10.55
N LYS A 95 17.83 11.60 -11.04
CA LYS A 95 18.47 12.71 -10.33
C LYS A 95 17.44 13.76 -10.01
N VAL A 96 17.37 14.08 -8.72
CA VAL A 96 16.53 15.13 -8.19
C VAL A 96 17.40 16.08 -7.38
N PHE A 97 17.21 17.37 -7.62
CA PHE A 97 17.75 18.45 -6.82
C PHE A 97 16.60 19.28 -6.27
N ILE A 98 16.64 19.58 -4.97
CA ILE A 98 15.68 20.47 -4.31
C ILE A 98 16.43 21.56 -3.57
N CYS A 99 16.01 22.80 -3.74
CA CYS A 99 16.43 23.94 -2.93
C CYS A 99 15.20 24.59 -2.30
N ARG A 100 15.30 25.01 -1.03
CA ARG A 100 14.21 25.65 -0.28
C ARG A 100 14.73 26.91 0.38
N GLY A 101 13.95 27.98 0.35
CA GLY A 101 14.36 29.26 0.92
C GLY A 101 13.32 30.35 0.75
N ARG A 102 13.71 31.57 1.12
CA ARG A 102 12.95 32.79 0.83
C ARG A 102 13.65 33.52 -0.32
N ASN A 103 12.90 33.95 -1.33
CA ASN A 103 13.42 34.60 -2.54
C ASN A 103 14.49 33.77 -3.24
N LEU A 104 14.12 32.58 -3.69
CA LEU A 104 15.05 31.68 -4.37
C LEU A 104 15.53 32.25 -5.70
N ALA A 105 16.85 32.35 -5.84
CA ALA A 105 17.50 32.47 -7.14
C ALA A 105 17.62 31.08 -7.79
N TYR A 106 17.55 31.02 -9.12
CA TYR A 106 17.72 29.78 -9.85
C TYR A 106 19.21 29.43 -9.96
N PRO A 107 19.65 28.24 -9.52
CA PRO A 107 21.04 27.83 -9.59
C PRO A 107 21.50 27.71 -11.05
N SER A 108 22.80 27.91 -11.26
CA SER A 108 23.45 27.62 -12.55
C SER A 108 23.47 26.11 -12.83
N LEU A 109 23.72 25.69 -14.08
CA LEU A 109 23.75 24.26 -14.43
C LEU A 109 24.78 23.48 -13.60
N ASP A 110 25.93 24.10 -13.29
CA ASP A 110 27.04 23.48 -12.56
C ASP A 110 26.75 23.32 -11.06
N GLU A 111 25.83 24.12 -10.52
CA GLU A 111 25.39 24.04 -9.11
C GLU A 111 24.36 22.92 -8.88
N ILE A 112 23.69 22.47 -9.94
CA ILE A 112 22.64 21.44 -9.86
C ILE A 112 23.29 20.07 -9.69
N THR A 113 23.25 19.57 -8.46
CA THR A 113 23.75 18.24 -8.10
C THR A 113 22.64 17.41 -7.47
N LYS A 114 22.66 16.08 -7.64
CA LYS A 114 21.64 15.24 -6.99
C LYS A 114 21.76 15.37 -5.47
N ASN A 115 20.67 15.76 -4.82
CA ASN A 115 20.62 15.86 -3.35
C ASN A 115 19.44 15.10 -2.72
N THR A 116 18.55 14.51 -3.53
CA THR A 116 17.43 13.70 -3.04
C THR A 116 17.05 12.60 -4.04
N THR A 117 16.11 11.73 -3.65
CA THR A 117 15.55 10.66 -4.46
C THR A 117 14.16 11.05 -4.98
N GLU A 118 13.64 10.27 -5.93
CA GLU A 118 12.26 10.46 -6.42
C GLU A 118 11.22 10.18 -5.33
N GLU A 119 11.41 9.12 -4.55
CA GLU A 119 10.51 8.73 -3.45
C GLU A 119 10.44 9.85 -2.41
N SER A 120 11.60 10.34 -1.94
CA SER A 120 11.66 11.45 -0.98
C SER A 120 11.14 12.77 -1.55
N LEU A 121 11.27 13.00 -2.86
CA LEU A 121 10.62 14.12 -3.53
C LEU A 121 9.09 14.00 -3.45
N LYS A 122 8.54 12.83 -3.76
CA LYS A 122 7.10 12.59 -3.74
C LYS A 122 6.52 12.75 -2.34
N GLU A 123 7.17 12.21 -1.32
CA GLU A 123 6.82 12.42 0.10
C GLU A 123 6.90 13.91 0.50
N PHE A 124 7.98 14.59 0.09
CA PHE A 124 8.16 16.01 0.36
C PHE A 124 7.04 16.86 -0.25
N VAL A 125 6.75 16.68 -1.54
CA VAL A 125 5.72 17.45 -2.25
C VAL A 125 4.33 17.14 -1.72
N THR A 126 4.05 15.88 -1.37
CA THR A 126 2.78 15.45 -0.75
C THR A 126 2.55 16.21 0.56
N ARG A 127 3.53 16.23 1.46
CA ARG A 127 3.46 17.02 2.70
C ARG A 127 3.41 18.52 2.45
N PHE A 128 4.16 19.03 1.48
CA PHE A 128 4.16 20.45 1.10
C PHE A 128 2.76 20.91 0.65
N ALA A 129 2.06 20.06 -0.12
CA ALA A 129 0.69 20.24 -0.53
C ALA A 129 -0.32 20.25 0.63
N GLY A 130 0.09 19.76 1.80
CA GLY A 130 -0.79 19.57 2.97
C GLY A 130 -1.59 18.27 2.91
N ILE A 131 -1.18 17.31 2.09
CA ILE A 131 -1.74 15.98 2.09
C ILE A 131 -1.01 15.20 3.20
N GLN A 132 -1.74 14.80 4.24
CA GLN A 132 -1.21 13.88 5.24
C GLN A 132 -1.15 12.46 4.67
N GLU A 133 -0.05 11.77 4.91
CA GLU A 133 0.15 10.36 4.53
C GLU A 133 -0.82 9.51 5.33
N ASN A 134 -1.92 9.10 4.70
CA ASN A 134 -2.93 8.21 5.28
C ASN A 134 -2.85 6.86 4.58
N GLU A 135 -2.34 5.85 5.30
CA GLU A 135 -2.17 4.48 4.78
C GLU A 135 -3.53 3.79 4.60
N HIS A 136 -3.98 3.57 3.36
CA HIS A 136 -5.17 2.76 3.06
C HIS A 136 -4.73 1.38 2.56
N ARG A 137 -5.14 0.30 3.24
CA ARG A 137 -4.89 -1.06 2.74
C ARG A 137 -6.13 -1.58 2.00
N PRO A 138 -6.00 -2.08 0.75
CA PRO A 138 -7.13 -2.70 0.07
C PRO A 138 -7.45 -4.08 0.69
N THR A 139 -8.75 -4.34 0.86
CA THR A 139 -9.34 -5.56 1.45
C THR A 139 -8.96 -6.88 0.76
N SER A 140 -8.50 -6.83 -0.49
CA SER A 140 -7.98 -7.99 -1.20
C SER A 140 -6.44 -7.96 -1.22
N GLY A 141 -5.79 -8.99 -0.68
CA GLY A 141 -4.34 -9.09 -0.51
C GLY A 141 -3.52 -9.22 -1.81
N THR A 142 -4.02 -8.72 -2.94
CA THR A 142 -3.31 -8.70 -4.24
C THR A 142 -2.68 -7.34 -4.57
N ARG A 143 -2.87 -6.31 -3.72
CA ARG A 143 -2.39 -4.95 -4.00
C ARG A 143 -1.66 -4.34 -2.80
N PRO A 144 -0.64 -3.50 -3.05
CA PRO A 144 0.03 -2.74 -1.99
C PRO A 144 -0.94 -1.75 -1.33
N PRO A 145 -0.65 -1.30 -0.09
CA PRO A 145 -1.35 -0.18 0.52
C PRO A 145 -1.34 1.02 -0.43
N LEU A 146 -2.49 1.67 -0.59
CA LEU A 146 -2.64 2.92 -1.31
C LEU A 146 -2.59 4.06 -0.30
N GLU A 147 -1.67 5.00 -0.48
CA GLU A 147 -1.64 6.22 0.34
C GLU A 147 -2.14 7.38 -0.50
N ALA A 148 -3.03 8.21 0.07
CA ALA A 148 -3.38 9.46 -0.61
C ALA A 148 -2.11 10.30 -0.77
N ASP A 149 -1.78 10.65 -2.01
CA ASP A 149 -0.54 11.32 -2.34
C ASP A 149 -0.80 12.45 -3.34
N ILE A 150 0.23 13.27 -3.60
CA ILE A 150 0.10 14.36 -4.57
C ILE A 150 -0.28 13.86 -5.97
N GLY A 151 0.18 12.68 -6.39
CA GLY A 151 -0.14 12.10 -7.69
C GLY A 151 -1.64 11.86 -7.85
N HIS A 152 -2.29 11.34 -6.81
CA HIS A 152 -3.75 11.17 -6.77
C HIS A 152 -4.49 12.51 -6.89
N ALA A 153 -4.05 13.54 -6.17
CA ALA A 153 -4.64 14.87 -6.25
C ALA A 153 -4.48 15.49 -7.65
N LEU A 154 -3.32 15.33 -8.28
CA LEU A 154 -3.03 15.89 -9.60
C LEU A 154 -3.93 15.35 -10.71
N PHE A 155 -4.49 14.14 -10.56
CA PHE A 155 -5.48 13.63 -11.50
C PHE A 155 -6.78 14.46 -11.54
N LEU A 156 -7.13 15.08 -10.42
CA LEU A 156 -8.28 15.98 -10.28
C LEU A 156 -7.96 17.39 -10.78
N CYS A 157 -6.69 17.80 -10.73
CA CYS A 157 -6.25 19.14 -11.12
C CYS A 157 -5.94 19.28 -12.62
N PHE A 158 -5.37 18.24 -13.25
CA PHE A 158 -4.95 18.31 -14.64
C PHE A 158 -6.09 18.00 -15.60
N GLN A 159 -6.26 18.86 -16.60
CA GLN A 159 -7.23 18.67 -17.68
C GLN A 159 -6.53 18.79 -19.02
N LYS A 160 -5.96 17.67 -19.50
CA LYS A 160 -5.32 17.63 -20.83
C LYS A 160 -6.39 17.68 -21.93
N GLN A 161 -6.00 18.11 -23.12
CA GLN A 161 -6.88 18.20 -24.30
C GLN A 161 -7.70 16.92 -24.52
N ASN A 162 -7.05 15.75 -24.42
CA ASN A 162 -7.73 14.45 -24.61
C ASN A 162 -8.75 14.15 -23.51
N THR A 163 -8.51 14.62 -22.28
CA THR A 163 -9.45 14.44 -21.16
C THR A 163 -10.67 15.33 -21.34
N ILE A 164 -10.47 16.62 -21.68
CA ILE A 164 -11.58 17.56 -21.91
C ILE A 164 -12.42 17.16 -23.14
N ALA A 165 -11.78 16.61 -24.17
CA ALA A 165 -12.46 16.17 -25.38
C ALA A 165 -13.13 14.78 -25.25
N SER A 166 -12.88 14.04 -24.17
CA SER A 166 -13.43 12.71 -24.00
C SER A 166 -14.88 12.77 -23.49
N GLN A 167 -15.75 11.94 -24.05
CA GLN A 167 -17.10 11.74 -23.54
C GLN A 167 -17.15 10.68 -22.42
N ASP A 168 -16.10 9.85 -22.32
CA ASP A 168 -16.04 8.69 -21.42
C ASP A 168 -15.17 8.92 -20.17
N GLN A 169 -14.42 10.03 -20.14
CA GLN A 169 -13.47 10.32 -19.05
C GLN A 169 -13.80 11.61 -18.34
N LEU A 170 -13.91 11.53 -17.02
CA LEU A 170 -14.10 12.70 -16.16
C LEU A 170 -12.77 13.29 -15.66
N PHE A 171 -11.84 12.43 -15.27
CA PHE A 171 -10.55 12.82 -14.68
C PHE A 171 -9.36 12.36 -15.51
N HIS A 172 -8.22 13.02 -15.29
CA HIS A 172 -6.99 12.66 -15.98
C HIS A 172 -6.58 11.21 -15.65
N ARG A 173 -6.25 10.43 -16.69
CA ARG A 173 -5.74 9.04 -16.58
C ARG A 173 -6.71 8.03 -15.95
N MET A 174 -8.01 8.35 -15.90
CA MET A 174 -9.04 7.47 -15.34
C MET A 174 -9.19 6.13 -16.11
N ASN A 175 -8.70 6.05 -17.35
CA ASN A 175 -8.74 4.85 -18.19
C ASN A 175 -7.53 3.92 -18.04
N GLU A 176 -6.50 4.33 -17.31
CA GLU A 176 -5.33 3.50 -17.09
C GLU A 176 -5.63 2.38 -16.08
N GLN A 177 -4.97 1.23 -16.20
CA GLN A 177 -5.20 0.12 -15.30
C GLN A 177 -4.85 0.52 -13.86
N PHE A 178 -5.64 0.03 -12.90
CA PHE A 178 -5.50 0.24 -11.44
C PHE A 178 -5.79 1.67 -10.93
N LEU A 179 -5.62 2.70 -11.75
CA LEU A 179 -5.85 4.10 -11.40
C LEU A 179 -7.32 4.48 -11.07
N PRO A 180 -8.36 4.04 -11.80
CA PRO A 180 -9.73 4.37 -11.43
C PRO A 180 -10.16 3.81 -10.07
N GLN A 181 -9.55 2.71 -9.62
CA GLN A 181 -9.80 2.21 -8.25
C GLN A 181 -9.11 3.10 -7.23
N ALA A 182 -7.83 3.43 -7.44
CA ALA A 182 -7.10 4.34 -6.56
C ALA A 182 -7.79 5.70 -6.40
N MET A 183 -8.39 6.18 -7.49
CA MET A 183 -9.23 7.38 -7.48
C MET A 183 -10.50 7.21 -6.65
N LYS A 184 -11.22 6.09 -6.78
CA LYS A 184 -12.41 5.83 -5.94
C LYS A 184 -12.05 5.78 -4.45
N ASP A 185 -10.91 5.21 -4.12
CA ASP A 185 -10.46 5.04 -2.74
C ASP A 185 -10.01 6.38 -2.12
N THR A 186 -9.38 7.27 -2.91
CA THR A 186 -8.83 8.56 -2.44
C THR A 186 -9.75 9.77 -2.65
N LEU A 187 -10.75 9.68 -3.54
CA LEU A 187 -11.67 10.78 -3.83
C LEU A 187 -12.45 11.28 -2.60
N PRO A 188 -13.01 10.42 -1.72
CA PRO A 188 -13.74 10.89 -0.54
C PRO A 188 -12.87 11.76 0.39
N TYR A 189 -11.58 11.45 0.50
CA TYR A 189 -10.61 12.23 1.25
C TYR A 189 -10.38 13.61 0.64
N PHE A 190 -10.12 13.68 -0.67
CA PHE A 190 -9.91 14.96 -1.35
C PHE A 190 -11.15 15.84 -1.40
N LEU A 191 -12.35 15.25 -1.31
CA LEU A 191 -13.61 15.97 -1.16
C LEU A 191 -13.88 16.42 0.29
N GLY A 192 -13.09 15.96 1.27
CA GLY A 192 -13.33 16.20 2.70
C GLY A 192 -14.59 15.50 3.22
N ALA A 193 -15.08 14.47 2.51
CA ALA A 193 -16.23 13.66 2.93
C ALA A 193 -15.86 12.64 4.01
N VAL A 194 -14.56 12.41 4.17
CA VAL A 194 -13.98 11.40 5.04
C VAL A 194 -12.79 12.03 5.77
N ASP A 195 -12.80 11.90 7.09
CA ASP A 195 -11.74 12.42 7.95
C ASP A 195 -10.48 11.54 7.91
N GLU A 196 -9.36 12.11 8.34
CA GLU A 196 -8.05 11.43 8.43
C GLU A 196 -8.12 10.12 9.21
N ASP A 197 -8.93 10.08 10.28
CA ASP A 197 -9.13 8.91 11.14
C ASP A 197 -9.73 7.71 10.40
N HIS A 198 -10.46 7.93 9.32
CA HIS A 198 -11.11 6.86 8.58
C HIS A 198 -10.11 5.86 8.01
N PHE A 199 -9.04 6.35 7.40
CA PHE A 199 -8.03 5.47 6.79
C PHE A 199 -7.30 4.65 7.85
N ARG A 200 -6.97 5.28 8.97
CA ARG A 200 -6.37 4.60 10.12
C ARG A 200 -7.28 3.49 10.66
N LEU A 201 -8.58 3.78 10.86
CA LEU A 201 -9.55 2.81 11.34
C LEU A 201 -9.78 1.68 10.33
N PHE A 202 -9.75 1.96 9.02
CA PHE A 202 -9.82 0.94 7.99
C PHE A 202 -8.58 0.03 7.98
N ALA A 203 -7.38 0.59 8.13
CA ALA A 203 -6.15 -0.19 8.22
C ALA A 203 -6.16 -1.11 9.46
N GLU A 204 -6.65 -0.59 10.60
CA GLU A 204 -6.83 -1.36 11.82
C GLU A 204 -7.86 -2.48 11.65
N LEU A 205 -9.01 -2.19 11.02
CA LEU A 205 -10.04 -3.17 10.69
C LEU A 205 -9.46 -4.32 9.86
N ASP A 206 -8.65 -4.01 8.84
CA ASP A 206 -8.01 -4.99 7.97
C ASP A 206 -6.99 -5.86 8.71
N GLU A 207 -6.17 -5.26 9.58
CA GLU A 207 -5.26 -6.01 10.45
C GLU A 207 -6.02 -6.99 11.34
N LEU A 208 -7.10 -6.52 11.96
CA LEU A 208 -7.93 -7.34 12.83
C LEU A 208 -8.62 -8.47 12.04
N GLN A 209 -9.10 -8.21 10.83
CA GLN A 209 -9.67 -9.25 9.95
C GLN A 209 -8.62 -10.31 9.54
N LYS A 210 -7.38 -9.91 9.25
CA LYS A 210 -6.29 -10.87 8.96
C LYS A 210 -5.96 -11.71 10.19
N LYS A 211 -5.87 -11.08 11.37
CA LYS A 211 -5.66 -11.78 12.65
C LYS A 211 -6.80 -12.76 12.92
N LEU A 212 -8.05 -12.34 12.71
CA LEU A 212 -9.24 -13.20 12.85
C LEU A 212 -9.14 -14.43 11.95
N ARG A 213 -8.90 -14.25 10.64
CA ARG A 213 -8.78 -15.37 9.69
C ARG A 213 -7.67 -16.36 10.08
N LEU A 214 -6.54 -15.85 10.59
CA LEU A 214 -5.44 -16.68 11.04
C LEU A 214 -5.81 -17.51 12.28
N LEU A 215 -6.48 -16.90 13.26
CA LEU A 215 -6.97 -17.58 14.45
C LEU A 215 -8.04 -18.62 14.13
N GLU A 216 -8.99 -18.30 13.25
CA GLU A 216 -10.00 -19.24 12.76
C GLU A 216 -9.36 -20.45 12.08
N ALA A 217 -8.34 -20.23 11.24
CA ALA A 217 -7.60 -21.32 10.59
C ALA A 217 -6.82 -22.19 11.59
N GLN A 218 -6.27 -21.60 12.65
CA GLN A 218 -5.61 -22.35 13.73
C GLN A 218 -6.62 -23.17 14.53
N GLN A 219 -7.76 -22.57 14.90
CA GLN A 219 -8.83 -23.27 15.62
C GLN A 219 -9.35 -24.45 14.81
N ALA A 220 -9.58 -24.28 13.51
CA ALA A 220 -10.01 -25.37 12.62
C ALA A 220 -9.01 -26.54 12.61
N LYS A 221 -7.70 -26.25 12.58
CA LYS A 221 -6.65 -27.29 12.68
C LYS A 221 -6.65 -28.00 14.04
N HIS A 222 -6.84 -27.27 15.14
CA HIS A 222 -6.94 -27.87 16.46
C HIS A 222 -8.13 -28.83 16.57
N VAL A 223 -9.30 -28.41 16.11
CA VAL A 223 -10.50 -29.25 16.08
C VAL A 223 -10.26 -30.51 15.24
N GLN A 224 -9.68 -30.36 14.04
CA GLN A 224 -9.36 -31.51 13.19
C GLN A 224 -8.37 -32.48 13.86
N ALA A 225 -7.35 -31.98 14.56
CA ALA A 225 -6.39 -32.81 15.29
C ALA A 225 -7.05 -33.57 16.45
N VAL A 226 -7.98 -32.94 17.16
CA VAL A 226 -8.78 -33.59 18.21
C VAL A 226 -9.65 -34.70 17.61
N ASP A 227 -10.32 -34.47 16.49
CA ASP A 227 -11.16 -35.48 15.83
C ASP A 227 -10.35 -36.67 15.32
N VAL A 228 -9.19 -36.42 14.72
CA VAL A 228 -8.23 -37.47 14.33
C VAL A 228 -7.75 -38.25 15.57
N SER A 229 -7.49 -37.57 16.68
CA SER A 229 -7.06 -38.24 17.92
C SER A 229 -8.18 -39.10 18.51
N ARG A 230 -9.43 -38.61 18.51
CA ARG A 230 -10.62 -39.37 18.96
C ARG A 230 -10.89 -40.60 18.12
N SER A 231 -10.76 -40.50 16.79
CA SER A 231 -10.92 -41.67 15.91
C SER A 231 -9.83 -42.72 16.13
N ARG A 232 -8.56 -42.31 16.32
CA ARG A 232 -7.46 -43.22 16.69
C ARG A 232 -7.69 -43.88 18.04
N LEU A 233 -8.10 -43.11 19.05
CA LEU A 233 -8.45 -43.64 20.37
C LEU A 233 -9.55 -44.71 20.27
N THR A 234 -10.61 -44.42 19.52
CA THR A 234 -11.70 -45.37 19.30
C THR A 234 -11.19 -46.67 18.65
N ARG A 235 -10.28 -46.57 17.68
CA ARG A 235 -9.65 -47.74 17.06
C ARG A 235 -8.84 -48.57 18.06
N ILE A 236 -7.97 -47.93 18.84
CA ILE A 236 -7.12 -48.60 19.85
C ILE A 236 -7.99 -49.26 20.92
N LEU A 237 -9.03 -48.59 21.40
CA LEU A 237 -9.98 -49.16 22.37
C LEU A 237 -10.65 -50.42 21.80
N ASN A 238 -11.08 -50.39 20.54
CA ASN A 238 -11.68 -51.55 19.89
C ASN A 238 -10.69 -52.70 19.67
N GLU A 239 -9.43 -52.41 19.35
CA GLU A 239 -8.37 -53.43 19.26
C GLU A 239 -8.08 -54.05 20.63
N GLY A 240 -7.93 -53.23 21.67
CA GLY A 240 -7.74 -53.70 23.05
C GLY A 240 -8.91 -54.56 23.54
N LYS A 241 -10.15 -54.22 23.16
CA LYS A 241 -11.33 -55.06 23.42
C LYS A 241 -11.27 -56.41 22.70
N LYS A 242 -10.83 -56.44 21.43
CA LYS A 242 -10.70 -57.69 20.65
C LYS A 242 -9.66 -58.65 21.23
N VAL A 243 -8.53 -58.13 21.71
CA VAL A 243 -7.44 -58.92 22.30
C VAL A 243 -7.69 -59.24 23.78
N GLY A 244 -8.77 -58.72 24.38
CA GLY A 244 -9.15 -59.01 25.76
C GLY A 244 -8.40 -58.19 26.81
N LEU A 245 -7.57 -57.23 26.39
CA LEU A 245 -6.84 -56.31 27.29
C LEU A 245 -7.76 -55.22 27.87
N ILE A 246 -8.89 -54.94 27.21
CA ILE A 246 -9.88 -53.95 27.65
C ILE A 246 -11.24 -54.64 27.75
N ARG A 247 -12.00 -54.36 28.82
CA ARG A 247 -13.33 -54.95 29.02
C ARG A 247 -14.32 -54.45 27.96
N GLN A 248 -15.21 -55.33 27.53
CA GLN A 248 -16.16 -55.05 26.44
C GLN A 248 -17.16 -53.91 26.78
N ASP A 249 -17.51 -53.78 28.07
CA ASP A 249 -18.42 -52.78 28.63
C ASP A 249 -17.78 -51.40 28.84
N TYR A 250 -16.45 -51.27 28.71
CA TYR A 250 -15.77 -49.99 28.89
C TYR A 250 -16.16 -48.99 27.79
N GLN A 251 -16.65 -47.82 28.19
CA GLN A 251 -16.92 -46.68 27.29
C GLN A 251 -16.04 -45.49 27.67
N ALA A 252 -15.45 -44.87 26.66
CA ALA A 252 -14.71 -43.62 26.84
C ALA A 252 -15.72 -42.47 26.92
N VAL A 253 -15.82 -41.82 28.08
CA VAL A 253 -16.78 -40.71 28.28
C VAL A 253 -16.08 -39.34 28.20
N ASP A 254 -14.77 -39.28 28.42
CA ASP A 254 -13.96 -38.05 28.45
C ASP A 254 -12.46 -38.33 28.24
N ASP A 255 -11.61 -37.33 28.51
CA ASP A 255 -10.15 -37.41 28.38
C ASP A 255 -9.48 -38.34 29.41
N SER A 256 -10.22 -38.89 30.39
CA SER A 256 -9.69 -39.90 31.34
C SER A 256 -9.22 -41.18 30.64
N VAL A 257 -9.67 -41.39 29.39
CA VAL A 257 -9.22 -42.51 28.55
C VAL A 257 -7.71 -42.51 28.32
N PHE A 258 -7.07 -41.35 28.25
CA PHE A 258 -5.62 -41.29 28.03
C PHE A 258 -4.85 -41.81 29.24
N ALA A 259 -5.28 -41.46 30.46
CA ALA A 259 -4.69 -41.97 31.70
C ALA A 259 -4.94 -43.48 31.86
N PHE A 260 -6.13 -43.96 31.49
CA PHE A 260 -6.46 -45.39 31.49
C PHE A 260 -5.57 -46.18 30.51
N LEU A 261 -5.40 -45.69 29.27
CA LEU A 261 -4.55 -46.34 28.28
C LEU A 261 -3.06 -46.31 28.67
N ALA A 262 -2.57 -45.22 29.27
CA ALA A 262 -1.20 -45.13 29.78
C ALA A 262 -0.94 -46.20 30.87
N ARG A 263 -1.89 -46.38 31.80
CA ARG A 263 -1.80 -47.40 32.85
C ARG A 263 -1.79 -48.83 32.32
N ILE A 264 -2.51 -49.12 31.23
CA ILE A 264 -2.45 -50.42 30.55
C ILE A 264 -1.07 -50.61 29.89
N GLY A 265 -0.51 -49.57 29.26
CA GLY A 265 0.83 -49.63 28.67
C GLY A 265 1.96 -49.91 29.67
N GLU A 266 1.76 -49.52 30.94
CA GLU A 266 2.70 -49.80 32.03
C GLU A 266 2.54 -51.20 32.66
N SER A 267 1.47 -51.93 32.32
CA SER A 267 1.25 -53.28 32.84
C SER A 267 2.05 -54.33 32.05
N ALA A 268 2.87 -55.13 32.75
CA ALA A 268 3.67 -56.18 32.14
C ALA A 268 2.77 -57.33 31.62
N ILE A 269 2.98 -57.74 30.36
CA ILE A 269 2.12 -58.65 29.59
C ILE A 269 2.01 -60.07 30.19
N ASP A 270 2.84 -60.43 31.18
CA ASP A 270 2.95 -61.79 31.73
C ASP A 270 2.41 -61.98 33.17
N GLN A 271 1.44 -61.19 33.63
CA GLN A 271 0.67 -61.53 34.84
C GLN A 271 -0.82 -61.73 34.57
N PRO A 272 -1.47 -62.73 35.19
CA PRO A 272 -2.91 -62.89 35.09
C PRO A 272 -3.59 -61.63 35.63
N TRP A 273 -4.57 -61.14 34.89
CA TRP A 273 -5.42 -60.00 35.22
C TRP A 273 -5.71 -59.90 36.73
N PRO A 274 -5.43 -58.77 37.41
CA PRO A 274 -5.68 -58.66 38.83
C PRO A 274 -7.18 -58.83 39.10
N ALA A 275 -7.50 -59.76 40.01
CA ALA A 275 -8.84 -60.07 40.45
C ALA A 275 -9.61 -58.80 40.88
N PRO A 276 -10.95 -58.77 40.70
CA PRO A 276 -11.75 -57.57 40.91
C PRO A 276 -11.62 -57.09 42.36
N MET A 277 -11.26 -55.80 42.55
CA MET A 277 -11.58 -55.12 43.81
C MET A 277 -13.10 -55.08 43.93
N MET A 278 -13.63 -55.86 44.88
CA MET A 278 -15.00 -55.71 45.37
C MET A 278 -15.19 -54.25 45.77
N TRP A 279 -16.05 -53.55 45.05
CA TRP A 279 -16.65 -52.32 45.55
C TRP A 279 -17.56 -52.71 46.72
N SER A 280 -17.05 -52.57 47.94
CA SER A 280 -17.86 -52.66 49.15
C SER A 280 -18.84 -51.49 49.17
N GLY A 281 -20.11 -51.82 48.92
CA GLY A 281 -21.33 -51.13 49.31
C GLY A 281 -21.30 -49.62 49.53
N PHE A 282 -21.90 -48.88 48.60
CA PHE A 282 -22.70 -47.71 48.96
C PHE A 282 -24.18 -48.10 48.86
N ASN A 283 -24.82 -48.18 50.03
CA ASN A 283 -26.25 -48.38 50.21
C ASN A 283 -27.04 -47.26 49.53
N LEU A 284 -27.98 -47.63 48.67
CA LEU A 284 -29.14 -46.83 48.31
C LEU A 284 -30.29 -47.28 49.21
N ASN A 285 -30.67 -46.45 50.17
CA ASN A 285 -31.98 -46.50 50.80
C ASN A 285 -32.61 -45.10 50.72
N ALA A 286 -33.77 -45.05 50.06
CA ALA A 286 -34.85 -44.05 50.06
C ALA A 286 -34.49 -42.59 49.71
#